data_AF-A0A6P0XR99-F1
#
_entry.id   AF-A0A6P0XR99-F1
#
_cell.length_a   1.000
_cell.length_b   1.000
_cell.length_c   1.000
_cell.angle_alpha   90.00
_cell.angle_beta   90.00
_cell.angle_gamma   90.00
#
_symmetry.space_group_name_H-M   'P 1'
#
loop_
_entity.id
_entity.type
_entity.pdbx_description
1 polymer ?
#
loop_
_entity_poly.entity_id
_entity_poly.type
_entity_poly.pdbx_seq_one_letter_code
_entity_poly.pdbx_strand_id
1 'polypeptide(L)'
;MAPTLRASQKGLKKVDIARRKKGWRTDALAWYSAAQTTLATLKRFRRGEAIQRDAFIGICKAVGIDNWEDIVDESEVDCVDSDSGGDVDLATWQKEKRYGQFVGRTDELEEILKSLESEEKIKVLSIVGIGGLGKTALCHQLAYQAYQAKVFTKIAWVRAK
;
A
#
# COMPACT_ATOMS: atom_id res chain seq x y z
N MET A 1 12.75 9.26 9.36
CA MET A 1 11.32 9.04 9.03
C MET A 1 10.85 7.78 9.76
N ALA A 2 9.67 7.78 10.36
CA ALA A 2 9.19 6.65 11.17
C ALA A 2 8.59 5.54 10.27
N PRO A 3 8.92 4.27 10.50
CA PRO A 3 8.37 3.16 9.72
C PRO A 3 6.85 3.09 9.87
N THR A 4 6.12 2.80 8.79
CA THR A 4 4.65 2.62 8.80
C THR A 4 4.27 1.16 8.63
N LEU A 5 3.27 0.70 9.37
CA LEU A 5 2.77 -0.67 9.40
C LEU A 5 1.28 -0.71 9.09
N ARG A 6 0.82 -1.81 8.46
CA ARG A 6 -0.59 -2.10 8.22
C ARG A 6 -0.98 -3.42 8.88
N ALA A 7 -2.22 -3.48 9.38
CA ALA A 7 -2.75 -4.68 10.02
C ALA A 7 -3.39 -5.60 8.99
N SER A 8 -3.08 -6.90 9.04
CA SER A 8 -3.75 -7.90 8.23
C SER A 8 -5.21 -8.08 8.67
N GLN A 9 -6.06 -8.60 7.78
CA GLN A 9 -7.46 -8.92 8.13
C GLN A 9 -7.56 -9.92 9.29
N LYS A 10 -6.61 -10.87 9.38
CA LYS A 10 -6.52 -11.81 10.51
C LYS A 10 -6.10 -11.09 11.79
N GLY A 11 -5.13 -10.17 11.70
CA GLY A 11 -4.67 -9.33 12.80
C GLY A 11 -5.78 -8.45 13.37
N LEU A 12 -6.56 -7.79 12.52
CA LEU A 12 -7.69 -6.96 12.95
C LEU A 12 -8.74 -7.75 13.75
N LYS A 13 -9.04 -8.99 13.33
CA LYS A 13 -9.94 -9.87 14.08
C LYS A 13 -9.38 -10.23 15.46
N LYS A 14 -8.08 -10.51 15.58
CA LYS A 14 -7.42 -10.77 16.88
C LYS A 14 -7.57 -9.55 17.81
N VAL A 15 -7.31 -8.35 17.28
CA VAL A 15 -7.42 -7.10 18.04
C VAL A 15 -8.88 -6.83 18.45
N ASP A 16 -9.85 -7.09 17.58
CA ASP A 16 -11.27 -6.94 17.90
C ASP A 16 -11.72 -7.89 19.02
N ILE A 17 -11.27 -9.14 19.01
CA ILE A 17 -11.56 -10.11 20.07
C ILE A 17 -10.98 -9.62 21.41
N ALA A 18 -9.71 -9.22 21.41
CA ALA A 18 -9.04 -8.77 22.62
C ALA A 18 -9.61 -7.44 23.15
N ARG A 19 -10.06 -6.53 22.28
CA ARG A 19 -10.80 -5.32 22.68
C ARG A 19 -12.13 -5.68 23.33
N ARG A 20 -12.89 -6.61 22.75
CA ARG A 20 -14.17 -7.06 23.30
C ARG A 20 -14.00 -7.68 24.69
N LYS A 21 -12.92 -8.43 24.93
CA LYS A 21 -12.58 -8.97 26.26
C LYS A 21 -12.38 -7.87 27.32
N LYS A 22 -11.90 -6.67 26.92
CA LYS A 22 -11.78 -5.50 27.80
C LYS A 22 -13.07 -4.67 27.94
N GLY A 23 -14.16 -5.05 27.24
CA GLY A 23 -15.42 -4.30 27.26
C GLY A 23 -15.37 -2.95 26.53
N TRP A 24 -14.35 -2.70 25.73
CA TRP A 24 -14.19 -1.42 25.05
C TRP A 24 -14.99 -1.34 23.75
N ARG A 25 -15.65 -0.19 23.55
CA ARG A 25 -16.29 0.18 22.28
C ARG A 25 -15.25 0.46 21.20
N THR A 26 -15.70 0.38 19.96
CA THR A 26 -14.93 0.54 18.73
C THR A 26 -14.21 1.89 18.58
N ASP A 27 -14.68 2.90 19.27
CA ASP A 27 -14.27 4.31 19.27
C ASP A 27 -14.03 4.83 20.70
N ALA A 28 -13.85 3.91 21.66
CA ALA A 28 -13.66 4.27 23.06
C ALA A 28 -12.44 5.18 23.26
N LEU A 29 -12.64 6.31 23.93
CA LEU A 29 -11.58 7.24 24.35
C LEU A 29 -10.45 6.51 25.10
N ALA A 30 -10.81 5.56 25.97
CA ALA A 30 -9.86 4.74 26.71
C ALA A 30 -8.87 3.98 25.80
N TRP A 31 -9.29 3.59 24.60
CA TRP A 31 -8.46 2.79 23.71
C TRP A 31 -7.38 3.61 23.02
N TYR A 32 -7.75 4.72 22.35
CA TYR A 32 -6.75 5.55 21.67
C TYR A 32 -5.94 6.42 22.65
N SER A 33 -6.51 6.80 23.80
CA SER A 33 -5.77 7.48 24.86
C SER A 33 -4.68 6.58 25.45
N ALA A 34 -4.98 5.30 25.72
CA ALA A 34 -3.97 4.34 26.19
C ALA A 34 -2.88 4.05 25.14
N ALA A 35 -3.22 4.12 23.86
CA ALA A 35 -2.29 3.96 22.75
C ALA A 35 -1.52 5.24 22.39
N GLN A 36 -1.68 6.34 23.15
CA GLN A 36 -1.10 7.65 22.89
C GLN A 36 -1.35 8.13 21.44
N THR A 37 -2.55 7.89 20.94
CA THR A 37 -2.91 8.18 19.55
C THR A 37 -4.25 8.90 19.45
N THR A 38 -4.63 9.27 18.22
CA THR A 38 -5.89 9.97 17.96
C THR A 38 -6.98 9.01 17.47
N LEU A 39 -8.24 9.42 17.62
CA LEU A 39 -9.38 8.71 17.04
C LEU A 39 -9.23 8.53 15.52
N ALA A 40 -8.61 9.49 14.82
CA ALA A 40 -8.33 9.39 13.39
C ALA A 40 -7.38 8.22 13.09
N THR A 41 -6.28 8.11 13.83
CA THR A 41 -5.31 7.00 13.68
C THR A 41 -5.95 5.64 14.00
N LEU A 42 -6.80 5.58 15.03
CA LEU A 42 -7.53 4.36 15.37
C LEU A 42 -8.51 3.94 14.26
N LYS A 43 -9.21 4.89 13.64
CA LYS A 43 -10.07 4.63 12.47
C LYS A 43 -9.25 4.12 11.29
N ARG A 44 -8.07 4.70 11.01
CA ARG A 44 -7.15 4.23 9.96
C ARG A 44 -6.69 2.79 10.20
N PHE A 45 -6.24 2.49 11.41
CA PHE A 45 -5.84 1.15 11.83
C PHE A 45 -6.94 0.12 11.55
N ARG A 46 -8.17 0.42 11.97
CA ARG A 46 -9.33 -0.48 11.79
C ARG A 46 -9.76 -0.67 10.33
N ARG A 47 -9.45 0.29 9.46
CA ARG A 47 -9.68 0.17 8.01
C ARG A 47 -8.57 -0.61 7.30
N GLY A 48 -7.51 -1.00 8.01
CA GLY A 48 -6.33 -1.66 7.42
C GLY A 48 -5.40 -0.68 6.67
N GLU A 49 -5.53 0.63 6.93
CA GLU A 49 -4.62 1.63 6.37
C GLU A 49 -3.28 1.64 7.10
N ALA A 50 -2.21 2.03 6.39
CA ALA A 50 -0.88 2.15 6.98
C ALA A 50 -0.86 3.28 8.03
N ILE A 51 -0.32 2.96 9.21
CA ILE A 51 -0.14 3.88 10.33
C ILE A 51 1.31 3.83 10.84
N GLN A 52 1.76 4.85 11.57
CA GLN A 52 3.10 4.84 12.16
C GLN A 52 3.31 3.64 13.09
N ARG A 53 4.51 3.05 13.06
CA ARG A 53 4.89 1.89 13.88
C ARG A 53 4.60 2.11 15.35
N ASP A 54 4.96 3.26 15.89
CA ASP A 54 4.76 3.55 17.31
C ASP A 54 3.29 3.57 17.69
N ALA A 55 2.44 4.14 16.83
CA ALA A 55 0.99 4.12 17.01
C ALA A 55 0.43 2.69 16.85
N PHE A 56 0.96 1.88 15.94
CA PHE A 56 0.57 0.50 15.75
C PHE A 56 0.85 -0.35 16.98
N ILE A 57 2.09 -0.28 17.48
CA ILE A 57 2.54 -0.97 18.68
C ILE A 57 1.70 -0.50 19.87
N GLY A 58 1.47 0.82 20.01
CA GLY A 58 0.63 1.39 21.06
C GLY A 58 -0.80 0.86 21.03
N ILE A 59 -1.42 0.76 19.85
CA ILE A 59 -2.78 0.23 19.70
C ILE A 59 -2.85 -1.26 20.09
N CYS A 60 -1.88 -2.07 19.65
CA CYS A 60 -1.82 -3.50 19.98
C CYS A 60 -1.58 -3.71 21.48
N LYS A 61 -0.60 -3.00 22.06
CA LYS A 61 -0.25 -3.07 23.47
C LYS A 61 -1.39 -2.59 24.38
N ALA A 62 -2.12 -1.54 23.99
CA ALA A 62 -3.29 -1.07 24.73
C ALA A 62 -4.37 -2.17 24.88
N VAL A 63 -4.48 -3.07 23.91
CA VAL A 63 -5.43 -4.19 23.93
C VAL A 63 -4.86 -5.42 24.66
N GLY A 64 -3.56 -5.43 24.98
CA GLY A 64 -2.87 -6.55 25.63
C GLY A 64 -2.30 -7.57 24.65
N ILE A 65 -1.92 -7.11 23.45
CA ILE A 65 -1.20 -7.92 22.47
C ILE A 65 0.20 -7.32 22.30
N ASP A 66 1.19 -8.00 22.87
CA ASP A 66 2.60 -7.60 22.76
C ASP A 66 3.25 -8.07 21.46
N ASN A 67 2.77 -9.20 20.91
CA ASN A 67 3.19 -9.73 19.61
C ASN A 67 2.46 -9.02 18.45
N TRP A 68 2.84 -7.77 18.21
CA TRP A 68 2.26 -6.97 17.12
C TRP A 68 2.68 -7.47 15.73
N GLU A 69 3.82 -8.16 15.60
CA GLU A 69 4.32 -8.72 14.34
C GLU A 69 3.32 -9.73 13.73
N ASP A 70 2.70 -10.58 14.54
CA ASP A 70 1.65 -11.54 14.12
C ASP A 70 0.34 -10.89 13.62
N ILE A 71 0.22 -9.57 13.75
CA ILE A 71 -0.92 -8.76 13.31
C ILE A 71 -0.56 -8.03 12.02
N VAL A 72 0.71 -7.78 11.77
CA VAL A 72 1.18 -7.07 10.57
C VAL A 72 0.84 -7.89 9.34
N ASP A 73 0.43 -7.18 8.28
CA ASP A 73 0.33 -7.78 6.97
C ASP A 73 1.74 -7.83 6.34
N GLU A 74 2.34 -9.02 6.33
CA GLU A 74 3.61 -9.32 5.66
C GLU A 74 3.46 -9.44 4.13
N SER A 75 2.26 -9.22 3.56
CA SER A 75 2.19 -8.96 2.11
C SER A 75 3.06 -7.76 1.80
N GLU A 76 4.19 -8.06 1.15
CA GLU A 76 5.37 -7.21 1.04
C GLU A 76 5.00 -5.74 0.93
N VAL A 77 5.40 -5.00 1.94
CA VAL A 77 5.59 -3.56 1.78
C VAL A 77 6.78 -3.41 0.83
N ASP A 78 6.49 -3.14 -0.44
CA ASP A 78 7.39 -2.32 -1.25
C ASP A 78 7.53 -0.96 -0.55
N CYS A 79 8.42 -0.91 0.42
CA CYS A 79 9.00 0.31 0.94
C CYS A 79 10.53 0.14 0.91
N VAL A 80 11.11 0.50 -0.23
CA VAL A 80 12.53 0.80 -0.45
C VAL A 80 12.51 2.20 -1.10
N ASP A 81 13.20 3.26 -0.70
CA ASP A 81 14.09 3.62 0.40
C ASP A 81 14.26 5.16 0.38
N SER A 82 14.86 5.73 1.43
CA SER A 82 15.77 6.89 1.33
C SER A 82 16.67 6.88 2.57
N ASP A 83 18.00 7.03 2.54
CA ASP A 83 19.00 7.22 1.49
C ASP A 83 20.38 7.13 2.20
N SER A 84 21.43 6.67 1.50
CA SER A 84 22.81 7.10 1.72
C SER A 84 23.68 6.71 0.51
N GLY A 85 23.67 7.58 -0.50
CA GLY A 85 24.86 7.98 -1.26
C GLY A 85 25.58 6.93 -2.12
N GLY A 86 25.34 7.00 -3.44
CA GLY A 86 26.27 6.48 -4.46
C GLY A 86 25.59 5.77 -5.63
N ASP A 87 25.53 6.44 -6.78
CA ASP A 87 25.43 5.91 -8.15
C ASP A 87 24.18 5.10 -8.61
N VAL A 88 23.48 5.68 -9.61
CA VAL A 88 22.63 5.07 -10.66
C VAL A 88 21.17 4.63 -10.33
N ASP A 89 20.23 5.49 -10.79
CA ASP A 89 18.96 5.16 -11.49
C ASP A 89 17.88 4.32 -10.75
N LEU A 90 17.51 4.73 -9.53
CA LEU A 90 16.32 4.21 -8.86
C LEU A 90 15.03 4.78 -9.48
N ALA A 91 14.50 4.06 -10.47
CA ALA A 91 13.23 4.23 -11.18
C ALA A 91 12.26 5.29 -10.61
N THR A 92 12.34 6.52 -11.15
CA THR A 92 11.46 7.67 -10.84
C THR A 92 9.97 7.31 -10.83
N TRP A 93 9.57 6.30 -11.63
CA TRP A 93 8.18 5.86 -11.75
C TRP A 93 7.62 5.23 -10.47
N GLN A 94 8.42 4.51 -9.68
CA GLN A 94 7.95 3.85 -8.45
C GLN A 94 7.54 4.85 -7.37
N LYS A 95 8.24 5.99 -7.31
CA LYS A 95 7.95 7.09 -6.37
C LYS A 95 6.64 7.81 -6.70
N GLU A 96 6.09 7.59 -7.89
CA GLU A 96 4.87 8.26 -8.36
C GLU A 96 3.59 7.47 -8.05
N LYS A 97 3.67 6.37 -7.28
CA LYS A 97 2.50 5.64 -6.80
C LYS A 97 1.65 6.53 -5.88
N ARG A 98 0.49 6.99 -6.37
CA ARG A 98 -0.47 7.83 -5.63
C ARG A 98 -1.69 7.08 -5.08
N TYR A 99 -1.73 5.75 -5.20
CA TYR A 99 -2.87 4.93 -4.77
C TYR A 99 -2.44 3.88 -3.74
N GLY A 100 -3.33 3.57 -2.79
CA GLY A 100 -3.08 2.57 -1.75
C GLY A 100 -3.13 1.14 -2.28
N GLN A 101 -4.29 0.74 -2.80
CA GLN A 101 -4.52 -0.58 -3.39
C GLN A 101 -5.13 -0.43 -4.78
N PHE A 102 -4.64 -1.20 -5.75
CA PHE A 102 -5.26 -1.34 -7.07
C PHE A 102 -6.28 -2.47 -7.00
N VAL A 103 -7.54 -2.21 -7.38
CA VAL A 103 -8.63 -3.18 -7.30
C VAL A 103 -9.39 -3.20 -8.62
N GLY A 104 -9.64 -4.42 -9.13
CA GLY A 104 -10.29 -4.63 -10.41
C GLY A 104 -9.39 -4.30 -11.60
N ARG A 105 -9.95 -4.37 -12.81
CA ARG A 105 -9.27 -4.16 -14.09
C ARG A 105 -8.05 -5.05 -14.34
N THR A 106 -8.08 -6.25 -13.77
CA THR A 106 -7.05 -7.27 -13.96
C THR A 106 -7.05 -7.74 -15.40
N ASP A 107 -8.25 -7.97 -15.95
CA ASP A 107 -8.43 -8.55 -17.28
C ASP A 107 -7.91 -7.60 -18.37
N GLU A 108 -8.28 -6.31 -18.30
CA GLU A 108 -7.78 -5.29 -19.24
C GLU A 108 -6.25 -5.10 -19.12
N LEU A 109 -5.71 -5.22 -17.90
CA LEU A 109 -4.28 -5.06 -17.66
C LEU A 109 -3.49 -6.24 -18.25
N GLU A 110 -3.95 -7.46 -18.03
CA GLU A 110 -3.37 -8.68 -18.62
C GLU A 110 -3.41 -8.64 -20.15
N GLU A 111 -4.52 -8.19 -20.74
CA GLU A 111 -4.65 -8.03 -22.19
C GLU A 111 -3.61 -7.04 -22.76
N ILE A 112 -3.42 -5.91 -22.06
CA ILE A 112 -2.41 -4.92 -22.45
C ILE A 112 -1.00 -5.51 -22.31
N LEU A 113 -0.67 -6.19 -21.21
CA LEU A 113 0.65 -6.81 -21.03
C LEU A 113 0.97 -7.82 -22.11
N LYS A 114 0.02 -8.71 -22.41
CA LYS A 114 0.17 -9.71 -23.48
C LYS A 114 0.44 -9.04 -24.83
N SER A 115 -0.21 -7.91 -25.07
CA SER A 115 -0.01 -7.12 -26.29
C SER A 115 1.38 -6.45 -26.32
N LEU A 116 1.92 -6.03 -25.17
CA LEU A 116 3.29 -5.50 -25.04
C LEU A 116 4.38 -6.55 -25.22
N GLU A 117 4.10 -7.81 -24.89
CA GLU A 117 5.03 -8.95 -25.06
C GLU A 117 4.99 -9.56 -26.47
N SER A 118 3.99 -9.23 -27.28
CA SER A 118 3.84 -9.79 -28.63
C SER A 118 5.00 -9.39 -29.57
N GLU A 119 5.31 -10.26 -30.54
CA GLU A 119 6.39 -10.00 -31.51
C GLU A 119 6.16 -8.76 -32.38
N GLU A 120 4.88 -8.38 -32.56
CA GLU A 120 4.50 -7.10 -33.14
C GLU A 120 4.72 -5.98 -32.13
N LYS A 121 5.92 -5.36 -32.16
CA LYS A 121 6.29 -4.28 -31.25
C LYS A 121 5.33 -3.09 -31.35
N ILE A 122 4.37 -3.03 -30.45
CA ILE A 122 3.54 -1.84 -30.22
C ILE A 122 4.46 -0.70 -29.78
N LYS A 123 4.55 0.34 -30.60
CA LYS A 123 5.38 1.52 -30.29
C LYS A 123 4.66 2.51 -29.38
N VAL A 124 3.33 2.59 -29.47
CA VAL A 124 2.51 3.55 -28.74
C VAL A 124 1.20 2.88 -28.33
N LEU A 125 0.89 2.93 -27.04
CA LEU A 125 -0.38 2.53 -26.46
C LEU A 125 -1.06 3.77 -25.87
N SER A 126 -2.32 4.03 -26.25
CA SER A 126 -3.11 5.14 -25.71
C SER A 126 -4.17 4.63 -24.74
N ILE A 127 -4.18 5.13 -23.52
CA ILE A 127 -5.19 4.82 -22.50
C ILE A 127 -6.12 6.02 -22.35
N VAL A 128 -7.35 5.88 -22.85
CA VAL A 128 -8.37 6.93 -22.87
C VAL A 128 -9.52 6.63 -21.92
N GLY A 129 -10.29 7.66 -21.54
CA GLY A 129 -11.48 7.50 -20.71
C GLY A 129 -11.80 8.75 -19.89
N ILE A 130 -12.94 8.73 -19.21
CA ILE A 130 -13.47 9.82 -18.39
C ILE A 130 -12.53 10.11 -17.19
N GLY A 131 -12.54 11.35 -16.68
CA GLY A 131 -11.80 11.75 -15.48
C GLY A 131 -12.18 10.92 -14.25
N GLY A 132 -11.25 10.75 -13.30
CA GLY A 132 -11.52 10.01 -12.05
C GLY A 132 -11.57 8.48 -12.16
N LEU A 133 -11.62 7.91 -13.37
CA LEU A 133 -11.64 6.45 -13.58
C LEU A 133 -10.33 5.71 -13.25
N GLY A 134 -9.32 6.38 -12.68
CA GLY A 134 -8.08 5.71 -12.30
C GLY A 134 -7.15 5.32 -13.45
N LYS A 135 -7.21 5.99 -14.61
CA LYS A 135 -6.31 5.72 -15.75
C LYS A 135 -4.83 5.80 -15.37
N THR A 136 -4.43 6.83 -14.62
CA THR A 136 -3.06 6.98 -14.12
C THR A 136 -2.66 5.84 -13.19
N ALA A 137 -3.60 5.33 -12.37
CA ALA A 137 -3.36 4.18 -11.52
C ALA A 137 -3.19 2.90 -12.35
N LEU A 138 -3.97 2.72 -13.42
CA LEU A 138 -3.81 1.62 -14.38
C LEU A 138 -2.44 1.67 -15.07
N CYS A 139 -2.02 2.83 -15.60
CA CYS A 139 -0.71 3.00 -16.22
C CYS A 139 0.43 2.64 -15.25
N HIS A 140 0.31 3.04 -13.99
CA HIS A 140 1.32 2.78 -12.98
C HIS A 140 1.37 1.29 -12.63
N GLN A 141 0.22 0.63 -12.50
CA GLN A 141 0.16 -0.81 -12.26
C GLN A 141 0.72 -1.61 -13.45
N LEU A 142 0.45 -1.16 -14.68
CA LEU A 142 1.00 -1.74 -15.90
C LEU A 142 2.53 -1.62 -15.93
N ALA A 143 3.08 -0.44 -15.61
CA ALA A 143 4.53 -0.24 -15.51
C ALA A 143 5.16 -1.14 -14.44
N TYR A 144 4.47 -1.31 -13.30
CA TYR A 144 4.90 -2.20 -12.23
C TYR A 144 4.98 -3.67 -12.67
N GLN A 145 3.95 -4.19 -13.32
CA GLN A 145 3.96 -5.56 -13.79
C GLN A 145 4.93 -5.78 -14.95
N ALA A 146 5.03 -4.83 -15.88
CA ALA A 146 6.01 -4.90 -16.97
C ALA A 146 7.47 -4.88 -16.45
N TYR A 147 7.72 -4.17 -15.34
CA TYR A 147 8.99 -4.22 -14.64
C TYR A 147 9.26 -5.60 -14.02
N GLN A 148 8.28 -6.17 -13.31
CA GLN A 148 8.41 -7.50 -12.71
C GLN A 148 8.63 -8.59 -13.78
N ALA A 149 7.90 -8.52 -14.89
CA ALA A 149 8.05 -9.41 -16.03
C ALA A 149 9.30 -9.13 -16.88
N LYS A 150 10.07 -8.07 -16.57
CA LYS A 150 11.29 -7.64 -17.29
C LYS A 150 11.05 -7.42 -18.79
N VAL A 151 9.85 -6.97 -19.15
CA VAL A 151 9.46 -6.66 -20.55
C VAL A 151 10.32 -5.53 -21.11
N PHE A 152 10.68 -4.56 -20.26
CA PHE A 152 11.49 -3.41 -20.64
C PHE A 152 12.78 -3.33 -19.82
N THR A 153 13.86 -2.93 -20.49
CA THR A 153 15.15 -2.68 -19.83
C THR A 153 15.13 -1.39 -19.01
N LYS A 154 14.35 -0.39 -19.46
CA LYS A 154 14.23 0.91 -18.82
C LYS A 154 12.79 1.40 -18.86
N ILE A 155 12.38 2.08 -17.79
CA ILE A 155 11.05 2.68 -17.66
C ILE A 155 11.23 4.14 -17.27
N ALA A 156 10.68 5.04 -18.08
CA ALA A 156 10.64 6.47 -17.79
C ALA A 156 9.18 6.90 -17.55
N TRP A 157 8.96 7.73 -16.53
CA TRP A 157 7.64 8.26 -16.21
C TRP A 157 7.68 9.78 -16.19
N VAL A 158 6.88 10.40 -17.06
CA VAL A 158 6.85 11.86 -17.24
C VAL A 158 5.44 12.35 -17.01
N ARG A 159 5.31 13.43 -16.23
CA ARG A 159 4.06 14.13 -16.01
C ARG A 159 4.21 15.56 -16.52
N ALA A 160 3.25 16.02 -17.30
CA ALA A 160 3.14 17.44 -17.64
C ALA A 160 2.84 18.25 -16.36
N LYS A 161 3.62 19.30 -16.13
CA LYS A 161 3.37 20.28 -15.06
C LYS A 161 2.18 21.17 -15.42
#